data_AF-A0A7T7HN95-F1
#
_entry.id   AF-A0A7T7HN95-F1
#
_cell.length_a   1.000
_cell.length_b   1.000
_cell.length_c   1.000
_cell.angle_alpha   90.00
_cell.angle_beta   90.00
_cell.angle_gamma   90.00
#
_symmetry.space_group_name_H-M   'P 1'
#
loop_
_entity.id
_entity.type
_entity.pdbx_description
1 polymer ?
#
loop_
_entity_poly.entity_id
_entity_poly.type
_entity_poly.pdbx_seq_one_letter_code
_entity_poly.pdbx_strand_id
1 'polypeptide(L)' 'MNIVNGIFTIFNGFLVVVVGIIFCCTIIGLLWGPAVVMFGSGMIVKGFAQIGIGTYNAVKSRDQ' A
#
# COMPACT_ATOMS: atom_id res chain seq x y z
N MET A 1 -8.10 -3.06 14.78
CA MET A 1 -8.56 -2.52 13.48
C MET A 1 -7.39 -2.14 12.54
N ASN A 2 -6.30 -1.54 13.05
CA ASN A 2 -5.16 -1.08 12.23
C ASN A 2 -4.42 -2.17 11.44
N ILE A 3 -4.28 -3.38 11.99
CA ILE A 3 -3.60 -4.50 11.28
C ILE A 3 -4.40 -4.93 10.05
N VAL A 4 -5.71 -5.18 10.21
CA VAL A 4 -6.59 -5.58 9.11
C VAL A 4 -6.67 -4.48 8.05
N ASN A 5 -6.80 -3.22 8.48
CA ASN A 5 -6.83 -2.09 7.54
C ASN A 5 -5.51 -1.92 6.78
N GLY A 6 -4.38 -2.22 7.43
CA GLY A 6 -3.07 -2.25 6.79
C GLY A 6 -2.97 -3.33 5.71
N ILE A 7 -3.49 -4.53 5.96
CA ILE A 7 -3.56 -5.61 4.96
C ILE A 7 -4.37 -5.18 3.73
N PHE A 8 -5.57 -4.61 3.94
CA PHE A 8 -6.39 -4.09 2.83
C PHE A 8 -5.68 -2.98 2.05
N THR A 9 -4.95 -2.11 2.74
CA THR A 9 -4.19 -1.02 2.11
C THR A 9 -3.04 -1.56 1.26
N ILE A 10 -2.33 -2.60 1.73
CA ILE A 10 -1.29 -3.28 0.95
C ILE A 10 -1.89 -3.91 -0.30
N PHE A 11 -2.98 -4.65 -0.16
CA PHE A 11 -3.63 -5.32 -1.28
C PHE A 11 -4.11 -4.33 -2.34
N ASN A 12 -4.73 -3.23 -1.92
CA ASN A 12 -5.16 -2.18 -2.83
C ASN A 12 -3.97 -1.49 -3.51
N GLY A 13 -2.90 -1.22 -2.77
CA GLY A 13 -1.65 -0.69 -3.34
C GLY A 13 -1.05 -1.60 -4.41
N PHE A 14 -1.06 -2.92 -4.19
CA PHE A 14 -0.64 -3.90 -5.19
C PHE A 14 -1.48 -3.84 -6.46
N LEU A 15 -2.82 -3.81 -6.35
CA LEU A 15 -3.70 -3.67 -7.51
C LEU A 15 -3.42 -2.38 -8.31
N VAL A 16 -3.18 -1.27 -7.61
CA VAL A 16 -2.84 0.01 -8.24
C VAL A 16 -1.50 -0.07 -8.97
N VAL A 17 -0.49 -0.74 -8.41
CA VAL A 17 0.79 -0.99 -9.10
C VAL A 17 0.58 -1.79 -10.38
N VAL A 18 -0.19 -2.89 -10.32
CA VAL A 18 -0.48 -3.72 -11.49
C VAL A 18 -1.19 -2.91 -12.58
N VAL A 19 -2.19 -2.11 -12.21
CA VAL A 19 -2.88 -1.22 -13.16
C VAL A 19 -1.91 -0.19 -13.74
N GLY A 20 -1.04 0.41 -12.92
CA GLY A 20 -0.03 1.36 -13.39
C GLY A 20 0.94 0.76 -14.40
N ILE A 21 1.38 -0.49 -14.19
CA ILE A 21 2.23 -1.23 -15.14
C ILE A 21 1.48 -1.49 -16.45
N ILE A 22 0.22 -1.93 -16.39
CA ILE A 22 -0.60 -2.12 -17.59
C ILE A 22 -0.78 -0.80 -18.34
N PHE A 23 -0.99 0.30 -17.62
CA PHE A 23 -1.16 1.62 -18.20
C PHE A 23 0.10 2.07 -18.94
N CYS A 24 1.30 1.80 -18.40
CA CYS A 24 2.59 2.06 -19.06
C CYS A 24 2.73 1.42 -20.46
N CYS A 25 1.95 0.38 -20.79
CA CYS A 25 1.94 -0.21 -22.12
C CYS A 25 1.27 0.67 -23.20
N THR A 26 0.65 1.79 -22.81
CA THR A 26 0.00 2.74 -23.71
C THR A 26 0.80 4.03 -23.83
N ILE A 27 0.72 4.73 -24.97
CA ILE A 27 1.41 6.01 -25.18
C ILE A 27 1.02 7.04 -24.10
N ILE A 28 -0.26 7.08 -23.74
CA ILE A 28 -0.76 7.98 -22.68
C ILE A 28 -0.25 7.54 -21.30
N GLY A 29 -0.20 6.24 -21.05
CA GLY A 29 0.26 5.73 -19.77
C GLY A 29 1.77 5.71 -19.59
N LEU A 30 2.59 5.93 -20.62
CA LEU A 30 4.01 6.25 -20.42
C LEU A 30 4.21 7.57 -19.65
N LEU A 31 3.29 8.52 -19.77
CA LEU A 31 3.36 9.81 -19.06
C LEU A 31 2.98 9.70 -17.58
N TRP A 32 2.01 8.84 -17.26
CA TRP A 32 1.38 8.80 -15.93
C TRP A 32 1.57 7.48 -15.19
N GLY A 33 1.84 6.40 -15.89
CA GLY A 33 2.02 5.06 -15.34
C GLY A 33 3.13 4.99 -14.27
N PRO A 34 4.31 5.62 -14.45
CA PRO A 34 5.31 5.68 -13.38
C PRO A 34 4.80 6.34 -12.10
N ALA A 35 4.01 7.42 -12.23
CA ALA A 35 3.40 8.10 -11.08
C ALA A 35 2.35 7.22 -10.38
N VAL A 36 1.53 6.49 -11.14
CA VAL A 36 0.55 5.53 -10.62
C VAL A 36 1.25 4.37 -9.88
N VAL A 37 2.33 3.83 -10.44
CA VAL A 37 3.15 2.78 -9.80
C VAL A 37 3.78 3.30 -8.51
N MET A 38 4.32 4.52 -8.52
CA MET A 38 4.88 5.16 -7.33
C MET A 38 3.82 5.36 -6.24
N PHE A 39 2.61 5.80 -6.62
CA PHE A 39 1.50 5.96 -5.70
C PHE A 39 1.06 4.63 -5.07
N GLY A 40 0.88 3.59 -5.88
CA GLY A 40 0.56 2.24 -5.39
C GLY A 40 1.64 1.69 -4.45
N SER A 41 2.92 1.93 -4.76
CA SER A 41 4.05 1.56 -3.90
C SER A 41 4.00 2.29 -2.55
N GLY A 42 3.66 3.58 -2.56
CA GLY A 42 3.45 4.36 -1.34
C GLY A 42 2.33 3.82 -0.45
N MET A 43 1.23 3.35 -1.05
CA MET A 43 0.15 2.68 -0.32
C MET A 43 0.61 1.38 0.35
N ILE A 44 1.43 0.58 -0.33
CA ILE A 44 2.00 -0.65 0.23
C ILE A 44 2.84 -0.34 1.47
N VAL A 45 3.76 0.63 1.37
CA VAL A 45 4.60 1.07 2.49
C VAL A 45 3.75 1.58 3.67
N LYS A 46 2.72 2.38 3.38
CA LYS A 46 1.78 2.87 4.41
C LYS A 46 1.04 1.73 5.10
N GLY A 47 0.60 0.72 4.35
CA GLY A 47 -0.08 -0.44 4.91
C GLY A 47 0.82 -1.26 5.83
N PHE A 48 2.09 -1.45 5.48
CA PHE A 48 3.07 -2.07 6.38
C PHE A 48 3.28 -1.27 7.67
N ALA A 49 3.36 0.07 7.58
CA ALA A 49 3.45 0.93 8.75
C ALA A 49 2.22 0.79 9.67
N GLN A 50 1.01 0.72 9.11
CA GLN A 50 -0.22 0.52 9.87
C GLN A 50 -0.26 -0.83 10.60
N ILE A 51 0.25 -1.89 9.97
CA ILE A 51 0.41 -3.20 10.61
C ILE A 51 1.41 -3.09 11.77
N GLY A 52 2.59 -2.51 11.53
CA GLY A 52 3.62 -2.35 12.57
C GLY A 52 3.12 -1.57 13.79
N ILE A 53 2.44 -0.45 13.57
CA ILE A 53 1.82 0.35 14.66
C ILE A 53 0.73 -0.45 15.36
N GLY A 54 -0.10 -1.18 14.61
CA GLY A 54 -1.14 -2.04 15.17
C GLY A 54 -0.58 -3.12 16.08
N THR A 55 0.50 -3.78 15.65
CA THR A 55 1.21 -4.80 16.43
C THR A 55 1.86 -4.20 17.68
N TYR A 56 2.54 -3.05 17.55
CA TYR A 56 3.13 -2.35 18.69
C TYR A 56 2.08 -2.03 19.77
N ASN A 57 0.94 -1.48 19.37
CA ASN A 57 -0.14 -1.16 20.30
C ASN A 57 -0.73 -2.40 20.97
N ALA A 58 -0.85 -3.52 20.23
CA ALA A 58 -1.35 -4.78 20.78
C ALA A 58 -0.39 -5.38 21.83
N VAL A 59 0.92 -5.29 21.60
CA VAL A 59 1.94 -5.73 22.56
C VAL A 59 1.94 -4.81 23.79
N LYS A 60 1.98 -3.49 23.59
CA LYS A 60 1.95 -2.51 24.68
C LYS A 60 0.73 -2.69 25.60
N SER A 61 -0.44 -3.01 25.03
CA SER A 61 -1.66 -3.26 25.82
C SER A 61 -1.63 -4.55 26.64
N ARG A 62 -0.67 -5.46 26.41
CA ARG A 62 -0.49 -6.68 27.23
C ARG A 62 0.42 -6.47 28.43
N ASP A 63 1.27 -5.45 28.39
CA ASP A 63 2.22 -5.13 29.46
C ASP A 63 1.65 -4.12 30.49
N GLN A 64 0.38 -3.69 30.33
CA GLN A 64 -0.36 -2.82 31.26
C GLN A 64 -1.46 -3.59 31.98
#